data_AF-L0K215-F1
#
_entry.id   AF-L0K215-F1
#
_cell.length_a   1.000
_cell.length_b   1.000
_cell.length_c   1.000
_cell.angle_alpha   90.00
_cell.angle_beta   90.00
_cell.angle_gamma   90.00
#
_symmetry.space_group_name_H-M   'P 1'
#
loop_
_entity.id
_entity.type
_entity.pdbx_description
1 polymer ?
#
loop_
_entity_poly.entity_id
_entity_poly.type
_entity_poly.pdbx_seq_one_letter_code
_entity_poly.pdbx_strand_id
1 'polypeptide(L)'
;MQYGSPAFVSVPELFGSTTLTWVLIGLLAYWFLILSLRNAGLLPSYVGTQGPITTFHTTRGRAFLDWLSGPKRFWRAWANAGIGIAVVVMVAMFGFLLFAAIAALSAPQPTSSVQQPRNVLIIPGVNDFLPLSATPGIVFGLLVGLVVHEGGHGLLCRVEDIDIESMGVAMLAILPIGAFVQPDQESSQDADRGAQTRMFAAGVTNNFAITIVAFALLFGPIVGSIAVAPGAAVGGVAPGSPAADAGLEPNDRITALEGEEIEDNAHFLELLEDVDGESVTLERNDEETVTVQRSLVVTAAVDGNPAGLDTGESVFAVDGDPVATEDELLEAAGDDEVVTLTVGEDGDTDEREVPIGAAVAIAEDGPLADAGAPAGDRMVITELDGERTHSASVLQDRLGDTDPGDEVTVAGYLDGERVEYEITLGDRSQVTGGGTAGYQPIEGVSGVTTEALGVQHYPAEAYLTVLGGDGDTEVSPLVDSFLGKIGFALFLPLAGFLDVLPFNFAGFVGGIENFYQVEGSLSVFGDWAVFTAANLLFWTGWINVQLGFFNCIPAFPLDGGHILRTSTEAVVSRLPIDATRGMVRMVTTTVGLAMLASFLLMLFGPQLLN
;
A
#
# COMPACT_ATOMS: atom_id res chain seq x y z
N MET A 1 6.40 60.15 -10.07
CA MET A 1 6.93 59.17 -11.04
C MET A 1 8.29 58.70 -10.54
N GLN A 2 8.30 57.64 -9.74
CA GLN A 2 9.48 56.80 -9.54
C GLN A 2 9.16 55.50 -10.27
N TYR A 3 9.92 55.21 -11.32
CA TYR A 3 9.83 53.94 -12.02
C TYR A 3 10.31 52.85 -11.07
N GLY A 4 9.43 51.90 -10.76
CA GLY A 4 9.76 50.72 -9.99
C GLY A 4 10.86 49.93 -10.70
N SER A 5 11.89 49.56 -9.94
CA SER A 5 12.85 48.53 -10.31
C SER A 5 12.10 47.26 -10.74
N PRO A 6 12.50 46.59 -11.84
CA PRO A 6 11.92 45.30 -12.17
C PRO A 6 12.23 44.35 -11.02
N ALA A 7 11.19 43.87 -10.34
CA ALA A 7 11.31 42.78 -9.39
C ALA A 7 11.89 41.60 -10.16
N PHE A 8 13.13 41.22 -9.84
CA PHE A 8 13.59 39.87 -10.12
C PHE A 8 12.78 38.95 -9.22
N VAL A 9 11.63 38.51 -9.73
CA VAL A 9 10.90 37.39 -9.15
C VAL A 9 11.85 36.21 -9.25
N SER A 10 12.37 35.77 -8.10
CA SER A 10 13.16 34.56 -8.06
C SER A 10 12.26 33.40 -8.47
N VAL A 11 12.76 32.56 -9.39
CA VAL A 11 12.05 31.38 -9.94
C VAL A 11 11.30 30.52 -8.89
N PRO A 12 11.75 30.39 -7.62
CA PRO A 12 11.02 29.60 -6.61
C PRO A 12 9.59 30.08 -6.29
N GLU A 13 9.28 31.37 -6.44
CA GLU A 13 7.95 31.89 -6.07
C GLU A 13 6.84 31.53 -7.08
N LEU A 14 7.18 31.03 -8.28
CA LEU A 14 6.21 30.73 -9.33
C LEU A 14 5.64 29.29 -9.28
N PHE A 15 6.23 28.37 -8.50
CA PHE A 15 5.92 26.93 -8.62
C PHE A 15 5.71 26.16 -7.29
N GLY A 16 5.56 26.84 -6.15
CA GLY A 16 4.99 26.23 -4.93
C GLY A 16 5.84 25.16 -4.19
N SER A 17 6.88 24.59 -4.79
CA SER A 17 7.88 23.78 -4.08
C SER A 17 9.30 24.04 -4.60
N THR A 18 10.21 24.31 -3.67
CA THR A 18 11.62 24.65 -3.94
C THR A 18 12.34 23.49 -4.63
N THR A 19 12.07 22.25 -4.21
CA THR A 19 12.72 21.04 -4.74
C THR A 19 12.35 20.75 -6.20
N LEU A 20 11.05 20.78 -6.55
CA LEU A 20 10.60 20.52 -7.93
C LEU A 20 11.21 21.54 -8.89
N THR A 21 11.24 22.81 -8.47
CA THR A 21 11.86 23.90 -9.24
C THR A 21 13.33 23.59 -9.53
N TRP A 22 14.09 23.16 -8.52
CA TRP A 22 15.50 22.79 -8.69
C TRP A 22 15.69 21.54 -9.56
N VAL A 23 14.81 20.54 -9.45
CA VAL A 23 14.83 19.35 -10.32
C VAL A 23 14.59 19.75 -11.78
N LEU A 24 13.60 20.59 -12.04
CA LEU A 24 13.30 21.08 -13.39
C LEU A 24 14.44 21.94 -13.96
N ILE A 25 15.01 22.84 -13.17
CA ILE A 25 16.20 23.61 -13.57
C ILE A 25 17.37 22.67 -13.87
N GLY A 26 17.60 21.66 -13.03
CA GLY A 26 18.64 20.65 -13.22
C GLY A 26 18.45 19.87 -14.52
N LEU A 27 17.22 19.43 -14.82
CA LEU A 27 16.87 18.75 -16.07
C LEU A 27 17.05 19.66 -17.30
N LEU A 28 16.66 20.93 -17.21
CA LEU A 28 16.86 21.91 -18.27
C LEU A 28 18.35 22.19 -18.51
N ALA A 29 19.14 22.33 -17.44
CA ALA A 29 20.59 22.52 -17.51
C ALA A 29 21.29 21.29 -18.12
N TYR A 30 20.92 20.09 -17.66
CA TYR A 30 21.35 18.82 -18.25
C TYR A 30 21.02 18.76 -19.74
N TRP A 31 19.78 19.09 -20.11
CA TRP A 31 19.35 19.06 -21.51
C TRP A 31 20.13 20.06 -22.36
N PHE A 32 20.34 21.28 -21.86
CA PHE A 32 21.17 22.29 -22.52
C PHE A 32 22.62 21.83 -22.70
N LEU A 33 23.19 21.16 -21.69
CA LEU A 33 24.53 20.58 -21.77
C LEU A 33 24.61 19.51 -22.87
N ILE A 34 23.67 18.58 -22.91
CA ILE A 34 23.61 17.52 -23.93
C ILE A 34 23.47 18.12 -25.34
N LEU A 35 22.59 19.12 -25.52
CA LEU A 35 22.45 19.83 -26.79
C LEU A 35 23.73 20.54 -27.21
N SER A 36 24.43 21.16 -26.26
CA SER A 36 25.70 21.84 -26.50
C SER A 36 26.80 20.85 -26.91
N LEU A 37 26.90 19.70 -26.23
CA LEU A 37 27.84 18.63 -26.57
C LEU A 37 27.56 18.02 -27.94
N ARG A 38 26.29 17.80 -28.26
CA ARG A 38 25.85 17.32 -29.58
C ARG A 38 26.23 18.30 -30.68
N ASN A 39 25.89 19.58 -30.51
CA ASN A 39 26.19 20.62 -31.49
C ASN A 39 27.71 20.84 -31.66
N ALA A 40 28.49 20.59 -30.61
CA ALA A 40 29.95 20.62 -30.66
C ALA A 40 30.57 19.34 -31.29
N GLY A 41 29.77 18.32 -31.62
CA GLY A 41 30.27 17.05 -32.17
C GLY A 41 31.11 16.25 -31.17
N LEU A 42 30.95 16.50 -29.86
CA LEU A 42 31.72 15.86 -28.79
C LEU A 42 31.07 14.56 -28.29
N LEU A 43 29.85 14.25 -28.74
CA LEU A 43 29.18 13.01 -28.36
C LEU A 43 29.76 11.81 -29.13
N PRO A 44 30.13 10.72 -28.44
CA PRO A 44 30.57 9.49 -29.09
C PRO A 44 29.49 8.88 -30.00
N SER A 45 29.90 8.12 -31.00
CA SER A 45 28.98 7.49 -31.98
C SER A 45 27.99 6.48 -31.40
N TYR A 46 28.24 6.01 -30.17
CA TYR A 46 27.32 5.12 -29.45
C TYR A 46 26.28 5.87 -28.61
N VAL A 47 26.35 7.20 -28.55
CA VAL A 47 25.40 8.05 -27.79
C VAL A 47 24.46 8.74 -28.78
N GLY A 48 23.18 8.37 -28.74
CA GLY A 48 22.10 9.07 -29.41
C GLY A 48 21.39 10.04 -28.48
N THR A 49 20.70 11.02 -29.05
CA THR A 49 19.88 11.98 -28.29
C THR A 49 18.55 12.21 -28.99
N GLN A 50 17.44 12.07 -28.27
CA GLN A 50 16.11 12.46 -28.72
C GLN A 50 15.47 13.35 -27.66
N GLY A 51 15.48 14.66 -27.89
CA GLY A 51 15.08 15.63 -26.86
C GLY A 51 15.95 15.53 -25.61
N PRO A 52 15.38 15.44 -24.39
CA PRO A 52 16.13 15.28 -23.15
C PRO A 52 16.61 13.84 -22.91
N ILE A 53 16.23 12.88 -23.77
CA ILE A 53 16.56 11.46 -23.62
C ILE A 53 17.90 11.17 -24.30
N THR A 54 18.80 10.52 -23.59
CA THR A 54 20.07 10.00 -24.13
C THR A 54 19.99 8.49 -24.29
N THR A 55 20.31 7.99 -25.48
CA THR A 55 20.32 6.55 -25.78
C THR A 55 21.75 6.04 -25.91
N PHE A 56 22.06 4.93 -25.27
CA PHE A 56 23.37 4.28 -25.36
C PHE A 56 23.24 3.01 -26.17
N HIS A 57 23.83 2.98 -27.37
CA HIS A 57 23.77 1.86 -28.29
C HIS A 57 24.98 0.94 -28.15
N THR A 58 24.76 -0.38 -28.19
CA THR A 58 25.80 -1.40 -28.15
C THR A 58 25.44 -2.59 -29.02
N THR A 59 26.46 -3.21 -29.60
CA THR A 59 26.35 -4.51 -30.29
C THR A 59 27.01 -5.63 -29.51
N ARG A 60 27.65 -5.34 -28.37
CA ARG A 60 28.44 -6.32 -27.59
C ARG A 60 27.57 -7.42 -26.99
N GLY A 61 26.31 -7.15 -26.68
CA GLY A 61 25.38 -8.15 -26.13
C GLY A 61 25.03 -9.29 -27.11
N ARG A 62 25.28 -9.12 -28.41
CA ARG A 62 24.90 -10.11 -29.43
C ARG A 62 25.56 -11.46 -29.20
N ALA A 63 26.86 -11.49 -28.92
CA ALA A 63 27.60 -12.73 -28.68
C ALA A 63 27.10 -13.47 -27.43
N PHE A 64 26.69 -12.74 -26.39
CA PHE A 64 26.09 -13.31 -25.20
C PHE A 64 24.72 -13.92 -25.52
N LEU A 65 23.87 -13.22 -26.29
CA LEU A 65 22.59 -13.75 -26.75
C LEU A 65 22.75 -14.97 -27.68
N ASP A 66 23.76 -14.98 -28.54
CA ASP A 66 24.06 -16.12 -29.42
C ASP A 66 24.37 -17.37 -28.59
N TRP A 67 25.22 -17.23 -27.57
CA TRP A 67 25.49 -18.30 -26.62
C TRP A 67 24.23 -18.72 -25.84
N LEU A 68 23.49 -17.76 -25.29
CA LEU A 68 22.31 -18.02 -24.47
C LEU A 68 21.17 -18.67 -25.28
N SER A 69 21.07 -18.36 -26.59
CA SER A 69 20.05 -18.88 -27.51
C SER A 69 20.27 -20.35 -27.90
N GLY A 70 21.44 -20.92 -27.60
CA GLY A 70 21.84 -22.30 -27.94
C GLY A 70 20.77 -23.38 -27.74
N PRO A 71 20.10 -23.48 -26.57
CA PRO A 71 18.99 -24.41 -26.37
C PRO A 71 17.69 -23.91 -27.01
N LYS A 72 17.67 -23.71 -28.35
CA LYS A 72 16.54 -23.16 -29.11
C LYS A 72 15.19 -23.82 -28.80
N ARG A 73 15.16 -25.14 -28.59
CA ARG A 73 13.92 -25.87 -28.26
C ARG A 73 13.32 -25.47 -26.92
N PHE A 74 14.17 -25.24 -25.92
CA PHE A 74 13.73 -24.79 -24.60
C PHE A 74 13.12 -23.39 -24.69
N TRP A 75 13.82 -22.44 -25.33
CA TRP A 75 13.33 -21.07 -25.48
C TRP A 75 12.04 -20.96 -26.29
N ARG A 76 11.87 -21.81 -27.31
CA ARG A 76 10.61 -21.90 -28.04
C ARG A 76 9.46 -22.40 -27.17
N ALA A 77 9.70 -23.43 -26.35
CA ALA A 77 8.69 -23.93 -25.43
C ALA A 77 8.34 -22.89 -24.35
N TRP A 78 9.36 -22.21 -23.81
CA TRP A 78 9.23 -21.11 -22.86
C TRP A 78 8.35 -19.97 -23.43
N ALA A 79 8.68 -19.47 -24.61
CA ALA A 79 7.90 -18.42 -25.25
C ALA A 79 6.48 -18.87 -25.61
N ASN A 80 6.27 -20.14 -26.00
CA ASN A 80 4.91 -20.65 -26.25
C ASN A 80 4.06 -20.71 -24.98
N ALA A 81 4.64 -21.11 -23.84
CA ALA A 81 3.96 -21.04 -22.55
C ALA A 81 3.64 -19.58 -22.20
N GLY A 82 4.60 -18.69 -22.44
CA GLY A 82 4.47 -17.24 -22.34
C GLY A 82 3.29 -16.65 -23.08
N ILE A 83 3.08 -17.04 -24.35
CA ILE A 83 1.93 -16.60 -25.15
C ILE A 83 0.62 -16.98 -24.44
N GLY A 84 0.51 -18.20 -23.92
CA GLY A 84 -0.66 -18.66 -23.18
C GLY A 84 -0.92 -17.81 -21.93
N ILE A 85 0.11 -17.58 -21.12
CA ILE A 85 0.04 -16.74 -19.93
C ILE A 85 -0.39 -15.32 -20.29
N ALA A 86 0.25 -14.70 -21.29
CA ALA A 86 -0.05 -13.33 -21.71
C ALA A 86 -1.52 -13.19 -22.17
N VAL A 87 -2.06 -14.15 -22.91
CA VAL A 87 -3.47 -14.15 -23.33
C VAL A 87 -4.41 -14.28 -22.13
N VAL A 88 -4.11 -15.18 -21.18
CA VAL A 88 -4.93 -15.34 -19.96
C VAL A 88 -4.93 -14.06 -19.13
N VAL A 89 -3.75 -13.48 -18.89
CA VAL A 89 -3.59 -12.22 -18.15
C VAL A 89 -4.33 -11.09 -18.85
N MET A 90 -4.18 -10.97 -20.17
CA MET A 90 -4.86 -9.94 -20.97
C MET A 90 -6.39 -10.04 -20.86
N VAL A 91 -6.94 -11.25 -20.94
CA VAL A 91 -8.39 -11.48 -20.78
C VAL A 91 -8.85 -11.17 -19.35
N ALA A 92 -8.08 -11.59 -18.35
CA ALA A 92 -8.38 -11.32 -16.95
C ALA A 92 -8.36 -9.80 -16.65
N MET A 93 -7.35 -9.07 -17.14
CA MET A 93 -7.26 -7.62 -17.02
C MET A 93 -8.42 -6.91 -17.70
N PHE A 94 -8.85 -7.37 -18.88
CA PHE A 94 -10.03 -6.82 -19.55
C PHE A 94 -11.30 -7.01 -18.70
N GLY A 95 -11.51 -8.21 -18.16
CA GLY A 95 -12.64 -8.51 -17.28
C GLY A 95 -12.62 -7.68 -16.00
N PHE A 96 -11.46 -7.57 -15.35
CA PHE A 96 -11.25 -6.76 -14.15
C PHE A 96 -11.56 -5.28 -14.42
N LEU A 97 -10.97 -4.67 -15.44
CA LEU A 97 -11.22 -3.26 -15.76
C LEU A 97 -12.69 -3.01 -16.12
N LEU A 98 -13.34 -3.94 -16.84
CA LEU A 98 -14.75 -3.83 -17.17
C LEU A 98 -15.63 -3.89 -15.91
N PHE A 99 -15.35 -4.83 -15.01
CA PHE A 99 -16.07 -4.94 -13.73
C PHE A 99 -15.84 -3.73 -12.84
N ALA A 100 -14.59 -3.29 -12.69
CA ALA A 100 -14.24 -2.10 -11.91
C ALA A 100 -14.91 -0.84 -12.47
N ALA A 101 -14.98 -0.69 -13.79
CA ALA A 101 -15.69 0.41 -14.43
C ALA A 101 -17.20 0.38 -14.14
N ILE A 102 -17.83 -0.81 -14.18
CA ILE A 102 -19.26 -0.95 -13.84
C ILE A 102 -19.49 -0.65 -12.36
N ALA A 103 -18.66 -1.20 -11.47
CA ALA A 103 -18.74 -0.96 -10.03
C ALA A 103 -18.61 0.53 -9.69
N ALA A 104 -17.66 1.23 -10.33
CA ALA A 104 -17.46 2.67 -10.17
C ALA A 104 -18.68 3.51 -10.57
N LEU A 105 -19.52 3.02 -11.50
CA LEU A 105 -20.77 3.67 -11.90
C LEU A 105 -21.96 3.29 -11.01
N SER A 106 -21.96 2.09 -10.43
CA SER A 106 -23.06 1.59 -9.60
C SER A 106 -23.00 2.08 -8.16
N ALA A 107 -21.80 2.29 -7.62
CA ALA A 107 -21.60 2.84 -6.28
C ALA A 107 -20.48 3.91 -6.37
N PRO A 108 -20.82 5.17 -6.70
CA PRO A 108 -19.84 6.24 -6.75
C PRO A 108 -19.25 6.41 -5.36
N GLN A 109 -18.04 5.91 -5.17
CA GLN A 109 -17.30 6.13 -3.94
C GLN A 109 -16.93 7.63 -3.87
N PRO A 110 -16.97 8.26 -2.68
CA PRO A 110 -16.44 9.61 -2.51
C PRO A 110 -15.01 9.67 -3.03
N THR A 111 -14.59 10.83 -3.55
CA THR A 111 -13.24 11.00 -4.11
C THR A 111 -12.21 10.70 -3.03
N SER A 112 -11.63 9.50 -3.07
CA SER A 112 -10.57 9.10 -2.15
C SER A 112 -9.29 9.87 -2.45
N SER A 113 -8.42 10.01 -1.44
CA SER A 113 -7.05 10.54 -1.55
C SER A 113 -6.25 9.92 -2.71
N VAL A 114 -6.61 8.70 -3.13
CA VAL A 114 -6.09 7.95 -4.29
C VAL A 114 -6.23 8.70 -5.61
N GLN A 115 -7.34 9.42 -5.79
CA GLN A 115 -7.64 10.12 -7.06
C GLN A 115 -7.00 11.52 -7.14
N GLN A 116 -6.28 11.95 -6.10
CA GLN A 116 -5.58 13.22 -6.13
C GLN A 116 -4.48 13.21 -7.21
N PRO A 117 -4.32 14.27 -8.03
CA PRO A 117 -3.33 14.31 -9.11
C PRO A 117 -1.88 13.99 -8.68
N ARG A 118 -1.51 14.30 -7.43
CA ARG A 118 -0.18 14.00 -6.86
C ARG A 118 0.08 12.49 -6.70
N ASN A 119 -0.97 11.71 -6.41
CA ASN A 119 -0.90 10.27 -6.17
C ASN A 119 -1.08 9.44 -7.45
N VAL A 120 -1.49 10.09 -8.57
CA VAL A 120 -1.58 9.46 -9.90
C VAL A 120 -0.20 9.13 -10.46
N LEU A 121 0.82 9.96 -10.20
CA LEU A 121 2.18 9.67 -10.63
C LEU A 121 2.94 8.97 -9.50
N ILE A 122 3.42 7.76 -9.76
CA ILE A 122 4.23 6.99 -8.81
C ILE A 122 5.66 7.56 -8.79
N ILE A 123 5.85 8.68 -8.09
CA ILE A 123 7.17 9.26 -7.80
C ILE A 123 7.42 9.21 -6.30
N PRO A 124 8.42 8.44 -5.84
CA PRO A 124 8.84 8.43 -4.44
C PRO A 124 9.12 9.83 -3.89
N GLY A 125 8.60 10.14 -2.71
CA GLY A 125 8.75 11.44 -2.04
C GLY A 125 7.87 12.58 -2.57
N VAL A 126 7.09 12.34 -3.62
CA VAL A 126 6.07 13.29 -4.11
C VAL A 126 4.66 12.78 -3.80
N ASN A 127 4.48 11.46 -3.82
CA ASN A 127 3.24 10.81 -3.42
C ASN A 127 3.24 10.48 -1.93
N ASP A 128 2.05 10.27 -1.39
CA ASP A 128 1.84 10.12 0.06
C ASP A 128 2.19 8.70 0.57
N PHE A 129 2.52 7.76 -0.32
CA PHE A 129 2.68 6.34 0.02
C PHE A 129 4.09 5.77 -0.23
N LEU A 130 4.96 6.41 -1.03
CA LEU A 130 6.33 5.94 -1.25
C LEU A 130 7.38 6.89 -0.64
N PRO A 131 8.18 6.42 0.33
CA PRO A 131 9.28 7.21 0.86
C PRO A 131 10.42 7.33 -0.16
N LEU A 132 11.19 8.43 -0.09
CA LEU A 132 12.37 8.64 -0.94
C LEU A 132 13.41 7.53 -0.78
N SER A 133 13.51 6.93 0.41
CA SER A 133 14.43 5.84 0.72
C SER A 133 14.20 4.57 -0.10
N ALA A 134 12.99 4.37 -0.67
CA ALA A 134 12.69 3.25 -1.55
C ALA A 134 13.28 3.40 -2.98
N THR A 135 13.68 4.63 -3.36
CA THR A 135 14.13 4.96 -4.73
C THR A 135 15.24 4.05 -5.27
N PRO A 136 16.30 3.71 -4.51
CA PRO A 136 17.38 2.85 -5.02
C PRO A 136 16.86 1.46 -5.43
N GLY A 137 15.96 0.87 -4.63
CA GLY A 137 15.32 -0.41 -4.93
C GLY A 137 14.46 -0.33 -6.19
N ILE A 138 13.63 0.72 -6.31
CA ILE A 138 12.78 0.96 -7.48
C ILE A 138 13.61 1.11 -8.76
N VAL A 139 14.66 1.94 -8.73
CA VAL A 139 15.52 2.18 -9.90
C VAL A 139 16.25 0.90 -10.30
N PHE A 140 16.73 0.11 -9.32
CA PHE A 140 17.35 -1.18 -9.59
C PHE A 140 16.34 -2.17 -10.21
N GLY A 141 15.15 -2.31 -9.62
CA GLY A 141 14.09 -3.18 -10.12
C GLY A 141 13.64 -2.80 -11.54
N LEU A 142 13.55 -1.50 -11.83
CA LEU A 142 13.28 -0.97 -13.16
C LEU A 142 14.40 -1.31 -14.15
N LEU A 143 15.66 -1.11 -13.78
CA LEU A 143 16.80 -1.47 -14.62
C LEU A 143 16.82 -2.96 -14.94
N VAL A 144 16.65 -3.82 -13.93
CA VAL A 144 16.55 -5.28 -14.11
C VAL A 144 15.38 -5.60 -15.03
N GLY A 145 14.20 -5.05 -14.75
CA GLY A 145 12.99 -5.32 -15.53
C GLY A 145 13.10 -4.92 -16.99
N LEU A 146 13.64 -3.74 -17.28
CA LEU A 146 13.88 -3.27 -18.65
C LEU A 146 14.89 -4.15 -19.38
N VAL A 147 16.02 -4.47 -18.75
CA VAL A 147 17.07 -5.31 -19.35
C VAL A 147 16.57 -6.73 -19.62
N VAL A 148 15.81 -7.31 -18.70
CA VAL A 148 15.25 -8.66 -18.82
C VAL A 148 14.16 -8.72 -19.89
N HIS A 149 13.30 -7.70 -19.95
CA HIS A 149 12.22 -7.58 -20.93
C HIS A 149 12.79 -7.51 -22.34
N GLU A 150 13.63 -6.51 -22.60
CA GLU A 150 14.24 -6.25 -23.90
C GLU A 150 15.23 -7.36 -24.28
N GLY A 151 16.00 -7.85 -23.29
CA GLY A 151 16.84 -9.03 -23.45
C GLY A 151 16.04 -10.27 -23.84
N GLY A 152 14.79 -10.40 -23.42
CA GLY A 152 13.85 -11.43 -23.85
C GLY A 152 13.53 -11.35 -25.34
N HIS A 153 13.18 -10.17 -25.85
CA HIS A 153 13.00 -9.95 -27.28
C HIS A 153 14.27 -10.28 -28.06
N GLY A 154 15.43 -9.77 -27.61
CA GLY A 154 16.72 -10.04 -28.26
C GLY A 154 17.10 -11.51 -28.26
N LEU A 155 16.84 -12.22 -27.16
CA LEU A 155 17.09 -13.66 -27.06
C LEU A 155 16.23 -14.43 -28.08
N LEU A 156 14.93 -14.12 -28.16
CA LEU A 156 14.04 -14.81 -29.08
C LEU A 156 14.27 -14.41 -30.54
N CYS A 157 14.78 -13.20 -30.82
CA CYS A 157 15.30 -12.86 -32.14
C CYS A 157 16.35 -13.89 -32.58
N ARG A 158 17.34 -14.19 -31.72
CA ARG A 158 18.39 -15.19 -32.04
C ARG A 158 17.88 -16.63 -32.14
N VAL A 159 16.90 -16.99 -31.32
CA VAL A 159 16.28 -18.33 -31.36
C VAL A 159 15.50 -18.55 -32.66
N GLU A 160 14.88 -17.50 -33.19
CA GLU A 160 14.07 -17.50 -34.41
C GLU A 160 14.82 -17.00 -35.66
N ASP A 161 16.13 -16.79 -35.54
CA ASP A 161 17.00 -16.37 -36.65
C ASP A 161 16.61 -14.99 -37.24
N ILE A 162 16.16 -14.07 -36.38
CA ILE A 162 15.93 -12.65 -36.65
C ILE A 162 17.17 -11.87 -36.22
N ASP A 163 17.71 -11.05 -37.12
CA ASP A 163 18.90 -10.25 -36.85
C ASP A 163 18.60 -9.07 -35.92
N ILE A 164 19.62 -8.60 -35.20
CA ILE A 164 19.49 -7.45 -34.28
C ILE A 164 20.39 -6.33 -34.77
N GLU A 165 19.81 -5.20 -35.17
CA GLU A 165 20.54 -4.02 -35.65
C GLU A 165 21.28 -3.30 -34.51
N SER A 166 20.61 -3.05 -33.39
CA SER A 166 21.23 -2.42 -32.23
C SER A 166 20.47 -2.77 -30.94
N MET A 167 21.15 -2.63 -29.81
CA MET A 167 20.54 -2.76 -28.48
C MET A 167 21.05 -1.65 -27.58
N GLY A 168 20.33 -1.30 -26.53
CA GLY A 168 20.75 -0.21 -25.67
C GLY A 168 19.86 0.12 -24.50
N VAL A 169 20.21 1.22 -23.83
CA VAL A 169 19.46 1.81 -22.72
C VAL A 169 19.17 3.26 -23.03
N ALA A 170 17.94 3.69 -22.77
CA ALA A 170 17.48 5.07 -22.81
C ALA A 170 17.46 5.64 -21.38
N MET A 171 18.13 6.78 -21.20
CA MET A 171 18.27 7.46 -19.92
C MET A 171 17.68 8.86 -19.99
N LEU A 172 16.97 9.25 -18.92
CA LEU A 172 16.67 10.64 -18.60
C LEU A 172 17.62 11.09 -17.49
N ALA A 173 18.65 11.86 -17.84
CA ALA A 173 19.77 12.14 -16.95
C ALA A 173 20.38 10.84 -16.39
N ILE A 174 20.18 10.57 -15.10
CA ILE A 174 20.68 9.36 -14.43
C ILE A 174 19.63 8.25 -14.30
N LEU A 175 18.36 8.53 -14.66
CA LEU A 175 17.27 7.58 -14.53
C LEU A 175 17.15 6.72 -15.80
N PRO A 176 17.22 5.38 -15.69
CA PRO A 176 16.89 4.50 -16.80
C PRO A 176 15.38 4.57 -17.07
N ILE A 177 15.01 5.08 -18.24
CA ILE A 177 13.60 5.22 -18.64
C ILE A 177 13.18 4.16 -19.67
N GLY A 178 14.14 3.43 -20.23
CA GLY A 178 13.88 2.35 -21.16
C GLY A 178 15.13 1.54 -21.48
N ALA A 179 14.96 0.30 -21.90
CA ALA A 179 15.95 -0.41 -22.69
C ALA A 179 15.36 -0.64 -24.09
N PHE A 180 16.17 -1.08 -25.05
CA PHE A 180 15.65 -1.46 -26.36
C PHE A 180 16.50 -2.55 -27.01
N VAL A 181 15.83 -3.45 -27.73
CA VAL A 181 16.43 -4.29 -28.77
C VAL A 181 15.73 -3.97 -30.09
N GLN A 182 16.51 -3.56 -31.09
CA GLN A 182 16.02 -3.27 -32.44
C GLN A 182 16.23 -4.48 -33.34
N PRO A 183 15.18 -5.26 -33.65
CA PRO A 183 15.26 -6.29 -34.67
C PRO A 183 15.45 -5.65 -36.05
N ASP A 184 16.18 -6.33 -36.91
CA ASP A 184 16.33 -5.96 -38.31
C ASP A 184 15.00 -6.10 -39.06
N GLN A 185 14.62 -5.06 -39.81
CA GLN A 185 13.28 -4.98 -40.41
C GLN A 185 13.05 -6.00 -41.52
N GLU A 186 14.08 -6.36 -42.28
CA GLU A 186 13.97 -7.31 -43.40
C GLU A 186 13.81 -8.73 -42.85
N SER A 187 14.72 -9.16 -41.98
CA SER A 187 14.64 -10.47 -41.32
C SER A 187 13.39 -10.64 -40.44
N SER A 188 12.93 -9.59 -39.77
CA SER A 188 11.68 -9.64 -38.99
C SER A 188 10.44 -9.79 -39.86
N GLN A 189 10.43 -9.25 -41.08
CA GLN A 189 9.31 -9.40 -42.02
C GLN A 189 9.29 -10.78 -42.66
N ASP A 190 10.46 -11.35 -42.90
CA ASP A 190 10.62 -12.69 -43.46
C ASP A 190 10.33 -13.80 -42.45
N ALA A 191 10.45 -13.52 -41.15
CA ALA A 191 10.16 -14.47 -40.09
C ALA A 191 8.69 -14.89 -40.06
N ASP A 192 8.45 -16.18 -39.83
CA ASP A 192 7.10 -16.73 -39.68
C ASP A 192 6.33 -16.04 -38.54
N ARG A 193 5.01 -15.94 -38.68
CA ARG A 193 4.15 -15.28 -37.67
C ARG A 193 4.35 -15.83 -36.25
N GLY A 194 4.52 -17.15 -36.12
CA GLY A 194 4.78 -17.78 -34.83
C GLY A 194 6.12 -17.38 -34.21
N ALA A 195 7.14 -17.11 -35.03
CA ALA A 195 8.41 -16.57 -34.56
C ALA A 195 8.23 -15.15 -34.02
N GLN A 196 7.51 -14.29 -34.75
CA GLN A 196 7.20 -12.93 -34.31
C GLN A 196 6.38 -12.93 -33.00
N THR A 197 5.34 -13.77 -32.89
CA THR A 197 4.54 -13.86 -31.66
C THR A 197 5.38 -14.34 -30.47
N ARG A 198 6.28 -15.31 -30.65
CA ARG A 198 7.19 -15.76 -29.58
C ARG A 198 8.16 -14.65 -29.17
N MET A 199 8.66 -13.88 -30.13
CA MET A 199 9.52 -12.72 -29.86
C MET A 199 8.81 -11.69 -28.98
N PHE A 200 7.59 -11.27 -29.33
CA PHE A 200 6.81 -10.30 -28.52
C PHE A 200 6.42 -10.87 -27.14
N ALA A 201 6.06 -12.15 -27.05
CA ALA A 201 5.72 -12.76 -25.75
C ALA A 201 6.93 -12.92 -24.81
N ALA A 202 8.16 -12.95 -25.34
CA ALA A 202 9.36 -13.24 -24.56
C ALA A 202 9.63 -12.22 -23.45
N GLY A 203 9.44 -10.92 -23.74
CA GLY A 203 9.65 -9.85 -22.76
C GLY A 203 8.74 -10.05 -21.54
N VAL A 204 7.42 -10.09 -21.79
CA VAL A 204 6.38 -10.37 -20.78
C VAL A 204 6.68 -11.62 -19.96
N THR A 205 7.03 -12.73 -20.62
CA THR A 205 7.28 -14.02 -19.94
C THR A 205 8.48 -13.93 -19.02
N ASN A 206 9.55 -13.26 -19.45
CA ASN A 206 10.75 -13.11 -18.65
C ASN A 206 10.54 -12.21 -17.43
N ASN A 207 9.73 -11.16 -17.55
CA ASN A 207 9.34 -10.34 -16.40
C ASN A 207 8.62 -11.18 -15.34
N PHE A 208 7.60 -11.96 -15.72
CA PHE A 208 6.91 -12.83 -14.77
C PHE A 208 7.84 -13.89 -14.15
N ALA A 209 8.79 -14.43 -14.90
CA ALA A 209 9.80 -15.34 -14.35
C ALA A 209 10.70 -14.66 -13.31
N ILE A 210 11.20 -13.46 -13.61
CA ILE A 210 12.02 -12.70 -12.65
C ILE A 210 11.20 -12.33 -11.42
N THR A 211 9.92 -11.98 -11.57
CA THR A 211 9.01 -11.81 -10.42
C THR A 211 8.96 -13.06 -9.55
N ILE A 212 8.71 -14.24 -10.14
CA ILE A 212 8.65 -15.51 -9.40
C ILE A 212 9.98 -15.78 -8.68
N VAL A 213 11.11 -15.61 -9.36
CA VAL A 213 12.43 -15.86 -8.77
C VAL A 213 12.74 -14.86 -7.65
N ALA A 214 12.47 -13.57 -7.87
CA ALA A 214 12.73 -12.53 -6.90
C ALA A 214 11.90 -12.74 -5.62
N PHE A 215 10.61 -13.03 -5.75
CA PHE A 215 9.76 -13.31 -4.60
C PHE A 215 10.04 -14.66 -3.95
N ALA A 216 10.44 -15.69 -4.70
CA ALA A 216 10.88 -16.96 -4.10
C ALA A 216 12.13 -16.79 -3.23
N LEU A 217 13.08 -15.96 -3.67
CA LEU A 217 14.27 -15.62 -2.89
C LEU A 217 13.92 -14.70 -1.71
N LEU A 218 13.00 -13.75 -1.91
CA LEU A 218 12.55 -12.86 -0.85
C LEU A 218 11.85 -13.64 0.26
N PHE A 219 10.75 -14.32 -0.06
CA PHE A 219 9.90 -15.00 0.92
C PHE A 219 10.56 -16.22 1.56
N GLY A 220 11.49 -16.86 0.85
CA GLY A 220 12.23 -18.00 1.35
C GLY A 220 13.42 -17.58 2.21
N PRO A 221 14.65 -17.63 1.67
CA PRO A 221 15.86 -17.47 2.47
C PRO A 221 16.03 -16.07 3.09
N ILE A 222 15.52 -15.01 2.47
CA ILE A 222 15.75 -13.64 2.95
C ILE A 222 14.82 -13.32 4.12
N VAL A 223 13.49 -13.37 3.93
CA VAL A 223 12.52 -13.10 4.99
C VAL A 223 12.62 -14.14 6.10
N GLY A 224 12.88 -15.42 5.78
CA GLY A 224 13.14 -16.45 6.78
C GLY A 224 14.43 -16.25 7.61
N SER A 225 15.19 -15.18 7.36
CA SER A 225 16.32 -14.75 8.18
C SER A 225 16.08 -13.42 8.90
N ILE A 226 14.87 -12.85 8.80
CA ILE A 226 14.49 -11.60 9.44
C ILE A 226 13.49 -11.94 10.55
N ALA A 227 13.70 -11.37 11.73
CA ALA A 227 12.77 -11.42 12.85
C ALA A 227 12.38 -9.99 13.26
N VAL A 228 11.29 -9.86 14.01
CA VAL A 228 10.96 -8.59 14.69
C VAL A 228 12.04 -8.33 15.74
N ALA A 229 12.58 -7.11 15.77
CA ALA A 229 13.54 -6.73 16.80
C ALA A 229 12.80 -6.50 18.13
N PRO A 230 13.38 -6.88 19.28
CA PRO A 230 12.77 -6.61 20.59
C PRO A 230 12.48 -5.13 20.80
N GLY A 231 11.31 -4.84 21.37
CA GLY A 231 10.85 -3.49 21.69
C GLY A 231 9.53 -3.13 21.00
N ALA A 232 8.96 -1.99 21.39
CA ALA A 232 7.76 -1.46 20.77
C ALA A 232 8.10 -0.56 19.58
N ALA A 233 7.51 -0.86 18.43
CA ALA A 233 7.75 -0.16 17.18
C ALA A 233 6.80 1.06 17.06
N VAL A 234 7.36 2.27 16.96
CA VAL A 234 6.59 3.52 16.82
C VAL A 234 6.29 3.76 15.34
N GLY A 235 5.10 3.39 14.89
CA GLY A 235 4.66 3.59 13.50
C GLY A 235 4.23 5.03 13.21
N GLY A 236 3.59 5.67 14.18
CA GLY A 236 3.11 7.04 14.10
C GLY A 236 3.10 7.71 15.47
N VAL A 237 3.14 9.04 15.47
CA VAL A 237 3.04 9.86 16.68
C VAL A 237 1.99 10.94 16.41
N ALA A 238 0.98 11.03 17.27
CA ALA A 238 -0.07 12.02 17.13
C ALA A 238 0.49 13.44 17.35
N PRO A 239 0.17 14.42 16.48
CA PRO A 239 0.60 15.81 16.69
C PRO A 239 0.10 16.35 18.03
N GLY A 240 0.96 17.04 18.79
CA GLY A 240 0.59 17.61 20.10
C GLY A 240 0.46 16.59 21.23
N SER A 241 0.81 15.32 20.99
CA SER A 241 0.77 14.29 22.04
C SER A 241 1.98 14.35 22.98
N PRO A 242 1.89 13.72 24.18
CA PRO A 242 3.02 13.48 25.06
C PRO A 242 4.27 12.96 24.36
N ALA A 243 4.09 11.98 23.46
CA ALA A 243 5.20 11.41 22.71
C ALA A 243 5.83 12.43 21.76
N ALA A 244 5.02 13.23 21.06
CA ALA A 244 5.52 14.30 20.20
C ALA A 244 6.31 15.36 20.99
N ASP A 245 5.81 15.76 22.17
CA ASP A 245 6.45 16.73 23.05
C ASP A 245 7.76 16.22 23.66
N ALA A 246 7.83 14.92 23.95
CA ALA A 246 9.05 14.23 24.34
C ALA A 246 10.03 14.00 23.17
N GLY A 247 9.60 14.32 21.95
CA GLY A 247 10.40 14.24 20.73
C GLY A 247 10.47 12.86 20.12
N LEU A 248 9.57 11.92 20.47
CA LEU A 248 9.43 10.64 19.77
C LEU A 248 9.02 10.88 18.32
N GLU A 249 9.65 10.15 17.41
CA GLU A 249 9.40 10.26 15.98
C GLU A 249 8.93 8.90 15.41
N PRO A 250 8.16 8.89 14.30
CA PRO A 250 7.92 7.67 13.57
C PRO A 250 9.25 6.98 13.21
N ASN A 251 9.26 5.64 13.28
CA ASN A 251 10.43 4.76 13.13
C ASN A 251 11.32 4.59 14.37
N ASP A 252 11.00 5.26 15.49
CA ASP A 252 11.64 4.98 16.78
C ASP A 252 11.25 3.57 17.28
N ARG A 253 12.19 2.89 17.94
CA ARG A 253 11.95 1.63 18.66
C ARG A 253 12.14 1.87 20.14
N ILE A 254 11.10 1.68 20.94
CA ILE A 254 11.15 1.79 22.40
C ILE A 254 11.64 0.45 22.95
N THR A 255 12.82 0.45 23.55
CA THR A 255 13.52 -0.76 24.01
C THR A 255 13.37 -1.02 25.49
N ALA A 256 13.07 0.01 26.30
CA ALA A 256 12.77 -0.16 27.72
C ALA A 256 11.78 0.89 28.25
N LEU A 257 11.04 0.52 29.30
CA LEU A 257 10.16 1.39 30.08
C LEU A 257 10.59 1.33 31.55
N GLU A 258 10.92 2.47 32.16
CA GLU A 258 11.41 2.55 33.56
C GLU A 258 12.61 1.62 33.88
N GLY A 259 13.42 1.31 32.85
CA GLY A 259 14.58 0.42 32.94
C GLY A 259 14.25 -1.07 32.80
N GLU A 260 12.99 -1.43 32.54
CA GLU A 260 12.56 -2.79 32.17
C GLU A 260 12.55 -2.97 30.65
N GLU A 261 13.20 -4.04 30.16
CA GLU A 261 13.34 -4.32 28.73
C GLU A 261 12.00 -4.74 28.12
N ILE A 262 11.67 -4.16 26.96
CA ILE A 262 10.43 -4.46 26.23
C ILE A 262 10.71 -5.55 25.20
N GLU A 263 9.81 -6.54 25.13
CA GLU A 263 9.93 -7.66 24.18
C GLU A 263 9.22 -7.35 22.86
N ASP A 264 8.00 -6.81 22.92
CA ASP A 264 7.19 -6.47 21.76
C ASP A 264 6.17 -5.35 22.11
N ASN A 265 5.29 -5.02 21.15
CA ASN A 265 4.26 -4.01 21.35
C ASN A 265 3.27 -4.38 22.48
N ALA A 266 2.93 -5.66 22.66
CA ALA A 266 1.96 -6.09 23.66
C ALA A 266 2.55 -5.98 25.07
N HIS A 267 3.80 -6.44 25.24
CA HIS A 267 4.53 -6.29 26.49
C HIS A 267 4.71 -4.82 26.89
N PHE A 268 4.95 -3.92 25.92
CA PHE A 268 5.01 -2.48 26.21
C PHE A 268 3.70 -1.92 26.76
N LEU A 269 2.56 -2.29 26.17
CA LEU A 269 1.26 -1.82 26.64
C LEU A 269 0.97 -2.33 28.05
N GLU A 270 1.24 -3.61 28.32
CA GLU A 270 1.13 -4.20 29.66
C GLU A 270 1.99 -3.46 30.69
N LEU A 271 3.28 -3.21 30.39
CA LEU A 271 4.15 -2.46 31.29
C LEU A 271 3.69 -1.01 31.48
N LEU A 272 3.17 -0.37 30.42
CA LEU A 272 2.72 1.02 30.48
C LEU A 272 1.45 1.17 31.33
N GLU A 273 0.57 0.17 31.33
CA GLU A 273 -0.61 0.07 32.20
C GLU A 273 -0.19 -0.12 33.67
N ASP A 274 0.80 -0.98 33.94
CA ASP A 274 1.27 -1.28 35.31
C ASP A 274 2.06 -0.14 35.98
N VAL A 275 2.57 0.83 35.21
CA VAL A 275 3.34 1.95 35.77
C VAL A 275 2.44 3.09 36.23
N ASP A 276 2.48 3.33 37.56
CA ASP A 276 1.86 4.49 38.19
C ASP A 276 2.59 5.80 37.86
N GLY A 277 1.81 6.87 37.62
CA GLY A 277 2.29 8.26 37.67
C GLY A 277 2.18 9.06 36.38
N GLU A 278 2.29 10.38 36.53
CA GLU A 278 2.08 11.38 35.47
C GLU A 278 3.22 11.44 34.42
N SER A 279 4.31 10.69 34.62
CA SER A 279 5.43 10.66 33.70
C SER A 279 6.10 9.30 33.66
N VAL A 280 6.52 8.88 32.48
CA VAL A 280 7.28 7.64 32.24
C VAL A 280 8.60 7.91 31.54
N THR A 281 9.60 7.12 31.86
CA THR A 281 10.92 7.16 31.26
C THR A 281 11.04 6.03 30.25
N LEU A 282 11.26 6.40 29.00
CA LEU A 282 11.42 5.47 27.89
C LEU A 282 12.88 5.46 27.44
N GLU A 283 13.38 4.28 27.07
CA GLU A 283 14.60 4.17 26.27
C GLU A 283 14.20 3.93 24.82
N ARG A 284 14.68 4.78 23.92
CA ARG A 284 14.48 4.65 22.48
C ARG A 284 15.81 4.42 21.77
N ASN A 285 15.76 3.66 20.68
CA ASN A 285 16.86 3.47 19.74
C ASN A 285 18.20 3.12 20.40
N ASP A 286 18.23 1.99 21.11
CA ASP A 286 19.40 1.36 21.75
C ASP A 286 20.20 2.22 22.75
N GLU A 287 19.91 3.52 22.98
CA GLU A 287 20.76 4.35 23.85
C GLU A 287 20.21 5.74 24.29
N GLU A 288 19.05 6.21 23.80
CA GLU A 288 18.51 7.53 24.17
C GLU A 288 17.34 7.42 25.16
N THR A 289 17.51 7.99 26.36
CA THR A 289 16.44 8.07 27.35
C THR A 289 15.61 9.35 27.14
N VAL A 290 14.29 9.21 27.04
CA VAL A 290 13.32 10.31 26.98
C VAL A 290 12.31 10.18 28.10
N THR A 291 11.96 11.30 28.74
CA THR A 291 10.88 11.34 29.75
C THR A 291 9.64 11.91 29.11
N VAL A 292 8.55 11.16 29.15
CA VAL A 292 7.25 11.51 28.58
C VAL A 292 6.29 11.86 29.71
N GLN A 293 5.66 13.03 29.63
CA GLN A 293 4.59 13.43 30.54
C GLN A 293 3.27 12.89 30.00
N ARG A 294 2.70 11.88 30.65
CA ARG A 294 1.49 11.20 30.18
C ARG A 294 0.32 12.17 30.18
N SER A 295 -0.50 12.09 29.15
CA SER A 295 -1.82 12.71 29.10
C SER A 295 -2.69 11.86 28.20
N LEU A 296 -3.96 11.73 28.54
CA LEU A 296 -4.88 10.90 27.77
C LEU A 296 -5.28 11.63 26.49
N VAL A 297 -4.67 11.31 25.36
CA VAL A 297 -4.91 11.97 24.08
C VAL A 297 -5.85 11.15 23.21
N VAL A 298 -6.80 11.81 22.56
CA VAL A 298 -7.68 11.21 21.57
C VAL A 298 -6.91 10.96 20.27
N THR A 299 -6.64 9.70 19.96
CA THR A 299 -5.89 9.28 18.76
C THR A 299 -6.80 8.94 17.59
N ALA A 300 -8.04 8.53 17.87
CA ALA A 300 -9.08 8.35 16.87
C ALA A 300 -10.45 8.69 17.45
N ALA A 301 -11.28 9.36 16.65
CA ALA A 301 -12.66 9.64 17.01
C ALA A 301 -13.55 9.51 15.78
N VAL A 302 -14.72 8.89 15.93
CA VAL A 302 -15.69 8.85 14.83
C VAL A 302 -16.42 10.20 14.75
N ASP A 303 -16.63 10.71 13.54
CA ASP A 303 -17.34 11.99 13.30
C ASP A 303 -18.70 12.01 13.99
N GLY A 304 -18.94 12.95 14.92
CA GLY A 304 -20.19 12.99 15.68
C GLY A 304 -20.30 11.86 16.71
N ASN A 305 -19.16 11.45 17.29
CA ASN A 305 -19.15 10.53 18.43
C ASN A 305 -19.92 11.14 19.62
N PRO A 306 -20.57 10.31 20.44
CA PRO A 306 -21.31 10.75 21.63
C PRO A 306 -20.48 11.47 22.69
N ALA A 307 -19.15 11.30 22.70
CA ALA A 307 -18.26 12.05 23.57
C ALA A 307 -18.00 13.49 23.07
N GLY A 308 -18.35 13.79 21.83
CA GLY A 308 -18.10 15.09 21.20
C GLY A 308 -16.62 15.46 21.20
N LEU A 309 -15.73 14.46 21.13
CA LEU A 309 -14.28 14.66 21.13
C LEU A 309 -13.72 14.60 19.70
N ASP A 310 -12.76 15.47 19.42
CA ASP A 310 -12.03 15.50 18.17
C ASP A 310 -10.63 14.86 18.35
N THR A 311 -10.10 14.30 17.26
CA THR A 311 -8.73 13.76 17.26
C THR A 311 -7.72 14.87 17.54
N GLY A 312 -6.83 14.62 18.52
CA GLY A 312 -5.86 15.59 19.02
C GLY A 312 -6.23 16.24 20.35
N GLU A 313 -7.50 16.18 20.77
CA GLU A 313 -7.88 16.65 22.11
C GLU A 313 -7.31 15.75 23.21
N SER A 314 -7.02 16.34 24.38
CA SER A 314 -6.63 15.63 25.58
C SER A 314 -7.75 15.62 26.62
N VAL A 315 -7.92 14.51 27.33
CA VAL A 315 -8.77 14.39 28.51
C VAL A 315 -7.88 14.58 29.75
N PHE A 316 -8.20 15.60 30.54
CA PHE A 316 -7.43 15.99 31.71
C PHE A 316 -8.05 15.51 33.02
N ALA A 317 -9.37 15.37 33.06
CA ALA A 317 -10.10 14.94 34.26
C ALA A 317 -11.47 14.34 33.94
N VAL A 318 -11.96 13.50 34.85
CA VAL A 318 -13.31 12.91 34.87
C VAL A 318 -13.97 13.30 36.18
N ASP A 319 -15.09 14.01 36.13
CA ASP A 319 -15.80 14.55 37.30
C ASP A 319 -14.92 15.34 38.29
N GLY A 320 -13.86 15.96 37.74
CA GLY A 320 -12.89 16.76 38.48
C GLY A 320 -11.70 15.97 39.04
N ASP A 321 -11.71 14.65 38.92
CA ASP A 321 -10.56 13.78 39.25
C ASP A 321 -9.60 13.73 38.05
N PRO A 322 -8.31 14.11 38.22
CA PRO A 322 -7.34 14.10 37.13
C PRO A 322 -7.10 12.70 36.56
N VAL A 323 -6.96 12.60 35.24
CA VAL A 323 -6.68 11.34 34.54
C VAL A 323 -5.59 11.55 33.49
N ALA A 324 -4.74 10.55 33.34
CA ALA A 324 -3.65 10.48 32.36
C ALA A 324 -3.66 9.15 31.58
N THR A 325 -4.44 8.15 32.03
CA THR A 325 -4.60 6.84 31.38
C THR A 325 -6.08 6.50 31.17
N GLU A 326 -6.34 5.54 30.27
CA GLU A 326 -7.71 5.04 30.06
C GLU A 326 -8.23 4.33 31.32
N ASP A 327 -7.40 3.58 32.04
CA ASP A 327 -7.78 2.95 33.30
C ASP A 327 -8.17 3.96 34.38
N GLU A 328 -7.44 5.07 34.49
CA GLU A 328 -7.80 6.16 35.40
C GLU A 328 -9.13 6.82 34.98
N LEU A 329 -9.38 6.94 33.67
CA LEU A 329 -10.67 7.42 33.15
C LEU A 329 -11.80 6.47 33.54
N LEU A 330 -11.60 5.15 33.37
CA LEU A 330 -12.61 4.14 33.68
C LEU A 330 -12.84 3.99 35.19
N GLU A 331 -11.79 4.04 36.00
CA GLU A 331 -11.88 4.01 37.46
C GLU A 331 -12.59 5.25 38.00
N ALA A 332 -12.26 6.44 37.47
CA ALA A 332 -12.93 7.70 37.85
C ALA A 332 -14.40 7.71 37.41
N ALA A 333 -14.73 7.13 36.24
CA ALA A 333 -16.11 6.99 35.80
C ALA A 333 -16.92 6.00 36.66
N GLY A 334 -16.27 4.98 37.24
CA GLY A 334 -16.90 4.03 38.15
C GLY A 334 -18.18 3.40 37.58
N ASP A 335 -19.28 3.44 38.33
CA ASP A 335 -20.59 2.93 37.87
C ASP A 335 -21.43 4.01 37.14
N ASP A 336 -20.95 5.25 37.06
CA ASP A 336 -21.74 6.35 36.50
C ASP A 336 -21.90 6.20 34.98
N GLU A 337 -23.12 6.39 34.49
CA GLU A 337 -23.43 6.28 33.06
C GLU A 337 -22.94 7.49 32.26
N VAL A 338 -22.97 8.66 32.88
CA VAL A 338 -22.60 9.95 32.31
C VAL A 338 -21.68 10.66 33.28
N VAL A 339 -20.53 11.12 32.77
CA VAL A 339 -19.50 11.82 33.53
C VAL A 339 -19.21 13.18 32.90
N THR A 340 -18.59 14.08 33.66
CA THR A 340 -18.09 15.36 33.15
C THR A 340 -16.62 15.23 32.79
N LEU A 341 -16.29 15.23 31.50
CA LEU A 341 -14.92 15.26 31.03
C LEU A 341 -14.39 16.69 30.98
N THR A 342 -13.21 16.94 31.54
CA THR A 342 -12.43 18.16 31.27
C THR A 342 -11.50 17.87 30.11
N VAL A 343 -11.73 18.51 28.97
CA VAL A 343 -11.00 18.24 27.72
C VAL A 343 -10.45 19.51 27.11
N GLY A 344 -9.42 19.41 26.27
CA GLY A 344 -8.87 20.57 25.60
C GLY A 344 -7.69 20.28 24.67
N GLU A 345 -7.28 21.32 23.95
CA GLU A 345 -6.14 21.33 23.04
C GLU A 345 -5.32 22.59 23.34
N ASP A 346 -3.97 22.50 23.34
CA ASP A 346 -3.06 23.65 23.50
C ASP A 346 -3.29 24.52 24.76
N GLY A 347 -3.88 23.96 25.82
CA GLY A 347 -4.07 24.61 27.12
C GLY A 347 -5.37 25.41 27.28
N ASP A 348 -6.23 25.45 26.27
CA ASP A 348 -7.63 25.86 26.41
C ASP A 348 -8.48 24.62 26.74
N THR A 349 -9.21 24.65 27.85
CA THR A 349 -10.00 23.50 28.34
C THR A 349 -11.47 23.86 28.51
N ASP A 350 -12.36 22.92 28.18
CA ASP A 350 -13.80 23.00 28.39
C ASP A 350 -14.32 21.71 29.06
N GLU A 351 -15.46 21.81 29.74
CA GLU A 351 -16.15 20.66 30.37
C GLU A 351 -17.27 20.13 29.47
N ARG A 352 -17.37 18.80 29.33
CA ARG A 352 -18.40 18.13 28.51
C ARG A 352 -19.04 16.98 29.27
N GLU A 353 -20.36 16.92 29.31
CA GLU A 353 -21.09 15.75 29.82
C GLU A 353 -21.11 14.66 28.74
N VAL A 354 -20.58 13.50 29.07
CA VAL A 354 -20.36 12.40 28.12
C VAL A 354 -20.88 11.09 28.71
N PRO A 355 -21.75 10.35 27.99
CA PRO A 355 -22.05 8.97 28.37
C PRO A 355 -20.82 8.10 28.16
N ILE A 356 -20.43 7.30 29.13
CA ILE A 356 -19.29 6.37 29.05
C ILE A 356 -19.81 4.98 28.67
N GLY A 357 -19.36 4.38 27.58
CA GLY A 357 -19.79 3.03 27.26
C GLY A 357 -19.40 2.54 25.88
N ALA A 358 -19.99 1.42 25.48
CA ALA A 358 -19.75 0.83 24.16
C ALA A 358 -20.48 1.63 23.07
N ALA A 359 -19.76 2.37 22.25
CA ALA A 359 -20.35 2.98 21.06
C ALA A 359 -20.63 1.92 19.99
N VAL A 360 -21.83 1.96 19.43
CA VAL A 360 -22.26 1.03 18.40
C VAL A 360 -23.05 1.74 17.31
N ALA A 361 -22.96 1.26 16.07
CA ALA A 361 -23.87 1.61 15.00
C ALA A 361 -24.95 0.53 14.88
N ILE A 362 -26.22 0.93 14.89
CA ILE A 362 -27.36 -0.01 14.85
C ILE A 362 -27.47 -0.60 13.45
N ALA A 363 -27.48 -1.93 13.32
CA ALA A 363 -27.58 -2.59 12.03
C ALA A 363 -28.98 -2.44 11.41
N GLU A 364 -29.09 -2.42 10.08
CA GLU A 364 -30.38 -2.30 9.38
C GLU A 364 -31.32 -3.48 9.64
N ASP A 365 -30.75 -4.69 9.77
CA ASP A 365 -31.48 -5.92 10.05
C ASP A 365 -30.86 -6.60 11.29
N GLY A 366 -31.49 -6.43 12.46
CA GLY A 366 -31.00 -7.05 13.70
C GLY A 366 -31.88 -6.80 14.94
N PRO A 367 -31.67 -7.54 16.05
CA PRO A 367 -32.53 -7.49 17.24
C PRO A 367 -32.78 -6.10 17.84
N LEU A 368 -31.76 -5.22 17.88
CA LEU A 368 -31.93 -3.84 18.31
C LEU A 368 -32.89 -3.04 17.41
N ALA A 369 -32.74 -3.16 16.08
CA ALA A 369 -33.62 -2.49 15.13
C ALA A 369 -35.05 -3.03 15.21
N ASP A 370 -35.22 -4.34 15.39
CA ASP A 370 -36.52 -5.00 15.58
C ASP A 370 -37.24 -4.53 16.87
N ALA A 371 -36.48 -4.19 17.91
CA ALA A 371 -37.00 -3.62 19.16
C ALA A 371 -37.31 -2.11 19.07
N GLY A 372 -37.06 -1.49 17.91
CA GLY A 372 -37.39 -0.09 17.63
C GLY A 372 -36.23 0.88 17.81
N ALA A 373 -35.00 0.40 17.91
CA ALA A 373 -33.82 1.25 17.79
C ALA A 373 -33.68 1.77 16.35
N PRO A 374 -33.38 3.05 16.10
CA PRO A 374 -33.26 3.58 14.75
C PRO A 374 -32.06 2.98 14.00
N ALA A 375 -32.32 2.20 12.96
CA ALA A 375 -31.27 1.63 12.11
C ALA A 375 -30.38 2.72 11.47
N GLY A 376 -29.06 2.50 11.50
CA GLY A 376 -28.06 3.44 10.98
C GLY A 376 -27.65 4.54 11.96
N ASP A 377 -28.42 4.77 13.03
CA ASP A 377 -28.04 5.70 14.09
C ASP A 377 -27.03 5.06 15.04
N ARG A 378 -26.41 5.91 15.86
CA ARG A 378 -25.38 5.50 16.82
C ARG A 378 -25.91 5.61 18.24
N MET A 379 -25.51 4.65 19.05
CA MET A 379 -25.90 4.54 20.45
C MET A 379 -24.65 4.26 21.29
N VAL A 380 -24.58 4.82 22.49
CA VAL A 380 -23.64 4.36 23.53
C VAL A 380 -24.37 3.42 24.45
N ILE A 381 -24.06 2.13 24.38
CA ILE A 381 -24.58 1.13 25.30
C ILE A 381 -23.80 1.24 26.61
N THR A 382 -24.51 1.60 27.67
CA THR A 382 -23.95 1.77 29.02
C THR A 382 -24.17 0.52 29.88
N GLU A 383 -25.22 -0.25 29.60
CA GLU A 383 -25.57 -1.44 30.38
C GLU A 383 -26.08 -2.58 29.50
N LEU A 384 -25.75 -3.80 29.90
CA LEU A 384 -26.33 -5.04 29.39
C LEU A 384 -26.83 -5.86 30.59
N ASP A 385 -28.12 -6.17 30.62
CA ASP A 385 -28.81 -6.85 31.74
C ASP A 385 -28.57 -6.20 33.12
N GLY A 386 -28.48 -4.86 33.14
CA GLY A 386 -28.24 -4.07 34.35
C GLY A 386 -26.80 -4.13 34.84
N GLU A 387 -25.88 -4.71 34.07
CA GLU A 387 -24.46 -4.70 34.36
C GLU A 387 -23.74 -3.64 33.49
N ARG A 388 -22.87 -2.84 34.12
CA ARG A 388 -22.16 -1.73 33.46
C ARG A 388 -21.20 -2.19 32.37
N THR A 389 -21.20 -1.50 31.24
CA THR A 389 -20.35 -1.79 30.07
C THR A 389 -19.64 -0.51 29.64
N HIS A 390 -18.31 -0.49 29.72
CA HIS A 390 -17.50 0.71 29.49
C HIS A 390 -16.98 0.85 28.05
N SER A 391 -16.83 -0.26 27.33
CA SER A 391 -16.24 -0.29 25.99
C SER A 391 -16.86 -1.39 25.14
N ALA A 392 -16.63 -1.31 23.82
CA ALA A 392 -17.13 -2.31 22.88
C ALA A 392 -16.53 -3.72 23.10
N SER A 393 -15.31 -3.83 23.66
CA SER A 393 -14.71 -5.13 24.01
C SER A 393 -15.46 -5.79 25.16
N VAL A 394 -15.69 -5.05 26.25
CA VAL A 394 -16.46 -5.54 27.42
C VAL A 394 -17.87 -5.95 27.03
N LEU A 395 -18.53 -5.19 26.15
CA LEU A 395 -19.86 -5.55 25.64
C LEU A 395 -19.84 -6.87 24.88
N GLN A 396 -18.82 -7.07 24.04
CA GLN A 396 -18.69 -8.25 23.20
C GLN A 396 -18.37 -9.50 24.03
N ASP A 397 -17.49 -9.38 25.02
CA ASP A 397 -17.15 -10.48 25.93
C ASP A 397 -18.39 -10.97 26.67
N ARG A 398 -19.20 -10.04 27.20
CA ARG A 398 -20.46 -10.41 27.88
C ARG A 398 -21.48 -11.06 26.96
N LEU A 399 -21.64 -10.55 25.73
CA LEU A 399 -22.50 -11.21 24.75
C LEU A 399 -21.95 -12.58 24.34
N GLY A 400 -20.64 -12.80 24.43
CA GLY A 400 -20.01 -14.11 24.22
C GLY A 400 -20.44 -15.16 25.23
N ASP A 401 -20.82 -14.75 26.45
CA ASP A 401 -21.31 -15.61 27.53
C ASP A 401 -22.84 -15.90 27.45
N THR A 402 -23.55 -15.34 26.46
CA THR A 402 -25.00 -15.52 26.26
C THR A 402 -25.31 -16.54 25.14
N ASP A 403 -26.49 -17.16 25.17
CA ASP A 403 -26.94 -18.08 24.12
C ASP A 403 -27.86 -17.38 23.08
N PRO A 404 -27.84 -17.79 21.81
CA PRO A 404 -28.84 -17.36 20.83
C PRO A 404 -30.26 -17.68 21.31
N GLY A 405 -31.15 -16.68 21.25
CA GLY A 405 -32.53 -16.77 21.72
C GLY A 405 -32.75 -16.31 23.17
N ASP A 406 -31.70 -15.93 23.90
CA ASP A 406 -31.84 -15.29 25.21
C ASP A 406 -32.49 -13.90 25.08
N GLU A 407 -33.32 -13.54 26.06
CA GLU A 407 -33.88 -12.20 26.20
C GLU A 407 -32.96 -11.37 27.10
N VAL A 408 -32.42 -10.27 26.56
CA VAL A 408 -31.51 -9.37 27.28
C VAL A 408 -32.00 -7.93 27.20
N THR A 409 -31.68 -7.15 28.21
CA THR A 409 -31.97 -5.71 28.27
C THR A 409 -30.73 -4.91 27.92
N VAL A 410 -30.84 -4.05 26.91
CA VAL A 410 -29.77 -3.13 26.50
C VAL A 410 -30.20 -1.72 26.86
N ALA A 411 -29.43 -1.04 27.72
CA ALA A 411 -29.66 0.36 28.06
C ALA A 411 -28.47 1.23 27.65
N GLY A 412 -28.76 2.48 27.30
CA GLY A 412 -27.75 3.39 26.82
C GLY A 412 -28.30 4.74 26.39
N TYR A 413 -27.51 5.48 25.63
CA TYR A 413 -27.82 6.84 25.20
C TYR A 413 -27.87 6.95 23.68
N LEU A 414 -28.94 7.57 23.18
CA LEU A 414 -29.14 7.89 21.76
C LEU A 414 -29.50 9.38 21.67
N ASP A 415 -28.72 10.15 20.91
CA ASP A 415 -28.85 11.62 20.82
C ASP A 415 -28.91 12.34 22.18
N GLY A 416 -28.21 11.81 23.19
CA GLY A 416 -28.17 12.35 24.55
C GLY A 416 -29.38 11.96 25.43
N GLU A 417 -30.34 11.20 24.91
CA GLU A 417 -31.47 10.68 25.67
C GLU A 417 -31.21 9.22 26.09
N ARG A 418 -31.49 8.90 27.37
CA ARG A 418 -31.39 7.52 27.86
C ARG A 418 -32.52 6.68 27.30
N VAL A 419 -32.18 5.57 26.65
CA VAL A 419 -33.10 4.61 26.04
C VAL A 419 -32.82 3.20 26.57
N GLU A 420 -33.82 2.33 26.50
CA GLU A 420 -33.76 0.94 26.94
C GLU A 420 -34.55 0.06 25.97
N TYR A 421 -33.96 -1.07 25.58
CA TYR A 421 -34.54 -2.03 24.66
C TYR A 421 -34.45 -3.45 25.24
N GLU A 422 -35.58 -4.14 25.29
CA GLU A 422 -35.61 -5.60 25.52
C GLU A 422 -35.47 -6.28 24.15
N ILE A 423 -34.43 -7.08 23.96
CA ILE A 423 -34.12 -7.75 22.69
C ILE A 423 -34.00 -9.25 22.89
N THR A 424 -34.39 -10.02 21.87
CA THR A 424 -34.07 -11.45 21.79
C THR A 424 -32.83 -11.62 20.91
N LEU A 425 -31.76 -12.20 21.46
CA LEU A 425 -30.49 -12.35 20.75
C LEU A 425 -30.63 -13.28 19.53
N GLY A 426 -30.04 -12.84 18.40
CA GLY A 426 -30.04 -13.59 17.15
C GLY A 426 -28.92 -14.64 17.07
N ASP A 427 -28.95 -15.47 16.02
CA ASP A 427 -27.90 -16.43 15.71
C ASP A 427 -26.59 -15.71 15.27
N ARG A 428 -25.48 -16.00 15.94
CA ARG A 428 -24.14 -15.51 15.55
C ARG A 428 -23.44 -16.51 14.62
N SER A 429 -22.44 -16.04 13.86
CA SER A 429 -21.66 -16.93 12.96
C SER A 429 -20.93 -18.02 13.77
N GLN A 430 -20.67 -19.18 13.15
CA GLN A 430 -20.05 -20.36 13.80
C GLN A 430 -18.62 -20.14 14.34
N VAL A 431 -18.02 -18.96 14.12
CA VAL A 431 -16.61 -18.68 14.43
C VAL A 431 -16.43 -17.96 15.78
N THR A 432 -17.40 -17.16 16.23
CA THR A 432 -17.23 -16.27 17.40
C THR A 432 -17.93 -16.72 18.68
N GLY A 433 -18.89 -17.66 18.63
CA GLY A 433 -19.69 -18.10 19.80
C GLY A 433 -20.69 -17.05 20.32
N GLY A 434 -21.75 -17.49 21.01
CA GLY A 434 -22.75 -16.64 21.67
C GLY A 434 -23.87 -16.03 20.78
N GLY A 435 -24.73 -15.18 21.37
CA GLY A 435 -25.81 -14.44 20.68
C GLY A 435 -25.35 -13.11 20.02
N THR A 436 -26.18 -12.53 19.13
CA THR A 436 -25.94 -11.18 18.56
C THR A 436 -27.09 -10.22 18.84
N ALA A 437 -26.76 -8.97 19.15
CA ALA A 437 -27.72 -7.89 19.40
C ALA A 437 -28.01 -7.03 18.15
N GLY A 438 -27.33 -7.27 17.02
CA GLY A 438 -27.60 -6.56 15.76
C GLY A 438 -27.02 -5.15 15.70
N TYR A 439 -25.72 -5.03 16.00
CA TYR A 439 -24.98 -3.77 15.90
C TYR A 439 -23.60 -3.98 15.28
N GLN A 440 -22.97 -2.90 14.85
CA GLN A 440 -21.55 -2.85 14.49
C GLN A 440 -20.78 -2.11 15.60
N PRO A 441 -19.81 -2.76 16.27
CA PRO A 441 -19.05 -2.10 17.32
C PRO A 441 -18.20 -0.98 16.75
N ILE A 442 -18.04 0.08 17.53
CA ILE A 442 -17.06 1.14 17.29
C ILE A 442 -16.01 1.01 18.39
N GLU A 443 -14.74 1.01 18.02
CA GLU A 443 -13.64 0.85 18.98
C GLU A 443 -13.53 2.03 19.95
N GLY A 444 -12.94 1.73 21.13
CA GLY A 444 -12.71 2.68 22.20
C GLY A 444 -13.91 2.89 23.14
N VAL A 445 -13.82 3.95 23.94
CA VAL A 445 -14.83 4.38 24.91
C VAL A 445 -15.68 5.45 24.26
N SER A 446 -16.99 5.20 24.15
CA SER A 446 -17.97 6.12 23.58
C SER A 446 -17.65 6.59 22.16
N GLY A 447 -16.95 5.75 21.39
CA GLY A 447 -16.61 5.98 19.98
C GLY A 447 -15.32 6.76 19.79
N VAL A 448 -14.50 6.81 20.83
CA VAL A 448 -13.23 7.52 20.88
C VAL A 448 -12.15 6.58 21.40
N THR A 449 -11.03 6.51 20.70
CA THR A 449 -9.84 5.80 21.13
C THR A 449 -8.87 6.79 21.76
N THR A 450 -8.39 6.46 22.95
CA THR A 450 -7.47 7.28 23.70
C THR A 450 -6.16 6.55 23.97
N GLU A 451 -5.05 7.28 23.99
CA GLU A 451 -3.75 6.74 24.36
C GLU A 451 -3.03 7.69 25.31
N ALA A 452 -2.35 7.14 26.32
CA ALA A 452 -1.63 7.90 27.32
C ALA A 452 -0.36 8.60 26.78
N LEU A 453 0.14 8.16 25.63
CA LEU A 453 1.34 8.71 24.99
C LEU A 453 1.06 9.30 23.60
N GLY A 454 -0.01 8.86 22.92
CA GLY A 454 -0.29 9.19 21.51
C GLY A 454 0.72 8.58 20.54
N VAL A 455 1.01 7.28 20.71
CA VAL A 455 1.94 6.47 19.93
C VAL A 455 1.16 5.39 19.20
N GLN A 456 1.09 5.51 17.87
CA GLN A 456 0.51 4.46 17.04
C GLN A 456 1.55 3.37 16.78
N HIS A 457 1.33 2.17 17.32
CA HIS A 457 2.25 1.05 17.18
C HIS A 457 2.28 0.45 15.78
N TYR A 458 3.50 0.22 15.24
CA TYR A 458 3.69 -0.47 13.97
C TYR A 458 3.58 -1.98 14.18
N PRO A 459 2.66 -2.70 13.49
CA PRO A 459 2.48 -4.14 13.66
C PRO A 459 3.53 -4.93 12.86
N ALA A 460 4.80 -4.87 13.30
CA ALA A 460 5.95 -5.40 12.58
C ALA A 460 5.81 -6.89 12.21
N GLU A 461 5.25 -7.68 13.12
CA GLU A 461 4.99 -9.11 12.93
C GLU A 461 3.99 -9.37 11.79
N ALA A 462 2.90 -8.60 11.70
CA ALA A 462 1.90 -8.76 10.64
C ALA A 462 2.52 -8.58 9.24
N TYR A 463 3.39 -7.58 9.06
CA TYR A 463 4.10 -7.38 7.79
C TYR A 463 5.09 -8.51 7.48
N LEU A 464 5.78 -9.04 8.50
CA LEU A 464 6.73 -10.13 8.33
C LEU A 464 6.04 -11.44 7.95
N THR A 465 4.91 -11.76 8.58
CA THR A 465 4.09 -12.94 8.28
C THR A 465 3.57 -12.90 6.85
N VAL A 466 3.06 -11.75 6.41
CA VAL A 466 2.66 -11.52 5.01
C VAL A 466 3.83 -11.79 4.04
N LEU A 467 5.04 -11.35 4.39
CA LEU A 467 6.24 -11.52 3.56
C LEU A 467 6.83 -12.92 3.62
N GLY A 468 6.36 -13.82 4.48
CA GLY A 468 6.86 -15.20 4.54
C GLY A 468 7.15 -15.77 5.93
N GLY A 469 6.90 -15.04 7.01
CA GLY A 469 7.03 -15.54 8.38
C GLY A 469 6.10 -16.72 8.70
N ASP A 470 6.50 -17.54 9.68
CA ASP A 470 5.63 -18.55 10.30
C ASP A 470 4.72 -17.83 11.30
N GLY A 471 3.43 -17.71 10.99
CA GLY A 471 2.41 -17.11 11.86
C GLY A 471 1.01 -17.39 11.32
N ASP A 472 0.03 -17.59 12.22
CA ASP A 472 -1.39 -17.68 11.85
C ASP A 472 -1.90 -16.24 11.60
N THR A 473 -1.99 -15.81 10.35
CA THR A 473 -2.65 -14.53 10.02
C THR A 473 -4.17 -14.69 10.03
N GLU A 474 -4.88 -13.79 10.72
CA GLU A 474 -6.34 -13.58 10.51
C GLU A 474 -6.65 -13.08 9.09
N VAL A 475 -5.63 -12.56 8.39
CA VAL A 475 -5.68 -12.13 7.00
C VAL A 475 -5.80 -13.35 6.08
N SER A 476 -7.02 -13.80 5.82
CA SER A 476 -7.51 -14.64 4.70
C SER A 476 -6.66 -15.85 4.23
N PRO A 477 -7.26 -17.04 3.97
CA PRO A 477 -6.60 -18.21 3.34
C PRO A 477 -5.92 -17.95 1.98
N LEU A 478 -6.12 -16.76 1.41
CA LEU A 478 -5.57 -16.33 0.14
C LEU A 478 -4.05 -16.11 0.21
N VAL A 479 -3.49 -15.66 1.34
CA VAL A 479 -2.04 -15.44 1.52
C VAL A 479 -1.24 -16.70 1.86
N ASP A 480 -1.90 -17.85 2.10
CA ASP A 480 -1.19 -19.12 2.34
C ASP A 480 -0.47 -19.65 1.09
N SER A 481 -0.95 -19.25 -0.10
CA SER A 481 -0.35 -19.66 -1.37
C SER A 481 0.78 -18.74 -1.81
N PHE A 482 1.82 -19.27 -2.44
CA PHE A 482 2.93 -18.48 -2.99
C PHE A 482 2.46 -17.34 -3.93
N LEU A 483 1.47 -17.63 -4.79
CA LEU A 483 0.89 -16.61 -5.68
C LEU A 483 0.05 -15.57 -4.93
N GLY A 484 -0.62 -15.99 -3.85
CA GLY A 484 -1.34 -15.10 -2.95
C GLY A 484 -0.41 -14.14 -2.22
N LYS A 485 0.71 -14.63 -1.68
CA LYS A 485 1.77 -13.79 -1.09
C LYS A 485 2.31 -12.78 -2.09
N ILE A 486 2.56 -13.18 -3.34
CA ILE A 486 2.92 -12.23 -4.40
C ILE A 486 1.82 -11.19 -4.54
N GLY A 487 0.56 -11.60 -4.71
CA GLY A 487 -0.59 -10.70 -4.86
C GLY A 487 -0.66 -9.66 -3.76
N PHE A 488 -0.56 -10.09 -2.49
CA PHE A 488 -0.62 -9.19 -1.33
C PHE A 488 0.62 -8.29 -1.23
N ALA A 489 1.82 -8.81 -1.51
CA ALA A 489 3.05 -8.01 -1.54
C ALA A 489 3.01 -6.85 -2.56
N LEU A 490 2.18 -6.94 -3.60
CA LEU A 490 1.97 -5.82 -4.54
C LEU A 490 1.18 -4.66 -3.92
N PHE A 491 0.34 -4.94 -2.93
CA PHE A 491 -0.46 -3.93 -2.23
C PHE A 491 0.27 -3.32 -1.03
N LEU A 492 1.29 -3.99 -0.48
CA LEU A 492 2.04 -3.51 0.68
C LEU A 492 2.48 -2.03 0.61
N PRO A 493 3.01 -1.51 -0.51
CA PRO A 493 3.42 -0.10 -0.57
C PRO A 493 2.25 0.89 -0.55
N LEU A 494 1.01 0.40 -0.64
CA LEU A 494 -0.23 1.17 -0.58
C LEU A 494 -1.15 0.66 0.56
N ALA A 495 -0.69 -0.22 1.45
CA ALA A 495 -1.58 -0.91 2.38
C ALA A 495 -2.25 0.05 3.38
N GLY A 496 -1.46 0.95 4.00
CA GLY A 496 -1.92 2.08 4.80
C GLY A 496 -2.88 3.00 4.05
N PHE A 497 -2.61 3.20 2.78
CA PHE A 497 -3.40 4.09 1.95
C PHE A 497 -4.75 3.51 1.47
N LEU A 498 -4.86 2.18 1.46
CA LEU A 498 -6.06 1.44 1.08
C LEU A 498 -6.81 0.90 2.30
N ASP A 499 -6.41 1.30 3.51
CA ASP A 499 -6.95 0.82 4.79
C ASP A 499 -6.92 -0.72 4.91
N VAL A 500 -5.94 -1.37 4.28
CA VAL A 500 -5.74 -2.84 4.34
C VAL A 500 -4.87 -3.20 5.55
N LEU A 501 -3.87 -2.38 5.83
CA LEU A 501 -3.05 -2.42 7.04
C LEU A 501 -2.89 -0.98 7.54
N PRO A 502 -2.50 -0.73 8.79
CA PRO A 502 -2.41 0.64 9.31
C PRO A 502 -1.33 1.50 8.64
N PHE A 503 -0.31 0.90 7.99
CA PHE A 503 0.83 1.61 7.43
C PHE A 503 1.19 1.13 6.01
N ASN A 504 1.87 1.99 5.24
CA ASN A 504 2.45 1.59 3.96
C ASN A 504 3.79 0.89 4.19
N PHE A 505 4.04 -0.21 3.50
CA PHE A 505 5.31 -0.93 3.53
C PHE A 505 5.99 -0.89 2.15
N ALA A 506 7.01 -0.03 2.04
CA ALA A 506 7.80 0.16 0.82
C ALA A 506 9.13 -0.62 0.83
N GLY A 507 9.23 -1.62 1.71
CA GLY A 507 10.46 -2.34 2.03
C GLY A 507 11.02 -1.95 3.41
N PHE A 508 12.13 -2.60 3.78
CA PHE A 508 12.91 -2.33 4.99
C PHE A 508 13.77 -1.07 4.77
N VAL A 509 13.12 0.08 4.63
CA VAL A 509 13.76 1.37 4.33
C VAL A 509 13.11 2.50 5.11
N GLY A 510 13.88 3.58 5.33
CA GLY A 510 13.33 4.82 5.88
C GLY A 510 13.11 4.77 7.38
N GLY A 511 13.80 3.87 8.09
CA GLY A 511 13.68 3.69 9.53
C GLY A 511 12.89 2.45 9.90
N ILE A 512 12.06 1.92 9.00
CA ILE A 512 11.33 0.66 9.21
C ILE A 512 12.28 -0.52 9.49
N GLU A 513 13.49 -0.51 8.93
CA GLU A 513 14.52 -1.51 9.25
C GLU A 513 14.86 -1.59 10.75
N ASN A 514 14.59 -0.53 11.52
CA ASN A 514 14.77 -0.51 12.97
C ASN A 514 13.79 -1.45 13.69
N PHE A 515 12.68 -1.84 13.09
CA PHE A 515 11.73 -2.76 13.73
C PHE A 515 12.09 -4.23 13.56
N TYR A 516 13.20 -4.50 12.88
CA TYR A 516 13.58 -5.84 12.47
C TYR A 516 15.05 -6.09 12.77
N GLN A 517 15.40 -7.35 12.94
CA GLN A 517 16.78 -7.81 13.09
C GLN A 517 17.02 -9.04 12.23
N VAL A 518 18.28 -9.27 11.86
CA VAL A 518 18.64 -10.46 11.07
C VAL A 518 19.14 -11.56 11.99
N GLU A 519 18.53 -12.72 11.84
CA GLU A 519 18.86 -13.92 12.58
C GLU A 519 19.25 -15.09 11.67
N GLY A 520 19.60 -16.21 12.29
CA GLY A 520 19.89 -17.45 11.59
C GLY A 520 21.13 -17.38 10.69
N SER A 521 21.08 -18.09 9.56
CA SER A 521 22.27 -18.34 8.73
C SER A 521 22.75 -17.13 7.92
N LEU A 522 21.89 -16.13 7.67
CA LEU A 522 22.26 -14.94 6.91
C LEU A 522 22.76 -13.79 7.79
N SER A 523 22.66 -13.90 9.12
CA SER A 523 23.24 -12.94 10.08
C SER A 523 24.74 -12.70 9.87
N VAL A 524 25.47 -13.68 9.31
CA VAL A 524 26.91 -13.55 8.94
C VAL A 524 27.19 -12.42 7.94
N PHE A 525 26.19 -12.02 7.15
CA PHE A 525 26.29 -10.92 6.20
C PHE A 525 25.96 -9.54 6.80
N GLY A 526 25.35 -9.53 8.01
CA GLY A 526 24.89 -8.33 8.72
C GLY A 526 23.57 -7.76 8.18
N ASP A 527 22.89 -7.03 9.06
CA ASP A 527 21.54 -6.47 8.83
C ASP A 527 21.44 -5.66 7.55
N TRP A 528 22.38 -4.73 7.37
CA TRP A 528 22.44 -3.88 6.20
C TRP A 528 22.44 -4.67 4.87
N ALA A 529 23.19 -5.77 4.80
CA ALA A 529 23.30 -6.54 3.57
C ALA A 529 22.02 -7.31 3.26
N VAL A 530 21.38 -7.90 4.29
CA VAL A 530 20.15 -8.66 4.14
C VAL A 530 18.97 -7.74 3.84
N PHE A 531 18.82 -6.62 4.55
CA PHE A 531 17.78 -5.63 4.24
C PHE A 531 17.97 -5.02 2.85
N THR A 532 19.20 -4.73 2.45
CA THR A 532 19.48 -4.29 1.07
C THR A 532 19.04 -5.37 0.07
N ALA A 533 19.39 -6.63 0.28
CA ALA A 533 18.97 -7.72 -0.60
C ALA A 533 17.44 -7.88 -0.64
N ALA A 534 16.77 -7.78 0.52
CA ALA A 534 15.32 -7.81 0.63
C ALA A 534 14.66 -6.70 -0.20
N ASN A 535 15.14 -5.47 -0.05
CA ASN A 535 14.63 -4.31 -0.80
C ASN A 535 14.87 -4.44 -2.31
N LEU A 536 16.04 -4.89 -2.73
CA LEU A 536 16.34 -5.11 -4.15
C LEU A 536 15.44 -6.21 -4.75
N LEU A 537 15.21 -7.30 -4.03
CA LEU A 537 14.33 -8.39 -4.47
C LEU A 537 12.86 -7.97 -4.49
N PHE A 538 12.38 -7.29 -3.44
CA PHE A 538 11.02 -6.76 -3.35
C PHE A 538 10.72 -5.86 -4.54
N TRP A 539 11.52 -4.83 -4.77
CA TRP A 539 11.31 -3.91 -5.88
C TRP A 539 11.59 -4.52 -7.25
N THR A 540 12.51 -5.48 -7.36
CA THR A 540 12.68 -6.25 -8.60
C THR A 540 11.41 -7.02 -8.93
N GLY A 541 10.85 -7.76 -7.97
CA GLY A 541 9.62 -8.53 -8.16
C GLY A 541 8.42 -7.63 -8.47
N TRP A 542 8.24 -6.58 -7.67
CA TRP A 542 7.16 -5.60 -7.79
C TRP A 542 7.21 -4.88 -9.15
N ILE A 543 8.36 -4.33 -9.56
CA ILE A 543 8.44 -3.62 -10.84
C ILE A 543 8.30 -4.58 -12.03
N ASN A 544 8.90 -5.77 -11.96
CA ASN A 544 8.81 -6.73 -13.08
C ASN A 544 7.38 -7.20 -13.31
N VAL A 545 6.59 -7.43 -12.25
CA VAL A 545 5.21 -7.88 -12.46
C VAL A 545 4.38 -6.78 -13.12
N GLN A 546 4.59 -5.53 -12.71
CA GLN A 546 3.91 -4.37 -13.29
C GLN A 546 4.31 -4.15 -14.74
N LEU A 547 5.60 -4.30 -15.08
CA LEU A 547 6.04 -4.28 -16.48
C LEU A 547 5.43 -5.41 -17.31
N GLY A 548 5.30 -6.61 -16.72
CA GLY A 548 4.62 -7.75 -17.35
C GLY A 548 3.15 -7.45 -17.64
N PHE A 549 2.40 -6.97 -16.64
CA PHE A 549 1.00 -6.58 -16.79
C PHE A 549 0.80 -5.43 -17.79
N PHE A 550 1.63 -4.39 -17.69
CA PHE A 550 1.54 -3.24 -18.59
C PHE A 550 1.76 -3.68 -20.05
N ASN A 551 2.72 -4.55 -20.32
CA ASN A 551 2.96 -5.09 -21.66
C ASN A 551 1.92 -6.12 -22.10
N CYS A 552 1.06 -6.63 -21.22
CA CYS A 552 -0.12 -7.43 -21.59
C CYS A 552 -1.30 -6.58 -22.07
N ILE A 553 -1.27 -5.26 -21.89
CA ILE A 553 -2.35 -4.38 -22.37
C ILE A 553 -2.42 -4.47 -23.91
N PRO A 554 -3.60 -4.77 -24.50
CA PRO A 554 -3.78 -4.93 -25.95
C PRO A 554 -3.87 -3.59 -26.68
N ALA A 555 -2.86 -2.74 -26.49
CA ALA A 555 -2.74 -1.44 -27.13
C ALA A 555 -1.40 -1.32 -27.83
N PHE A 556 -1.37 -0.73 -29.03
CA PHE A 556 -0.11 -0.39 -29.68
C PHE A 556 0.46 0.89 -29.02
N PRO A 557 1.77 0.96 -28.68
CA PRO A 557 2.89 0.12 -29.16
C PRO A 557 3.29 -1.08 -28.27
N LEU A 558 2.46 -1.52 -27.31
CA LEU A 558 2.81 -2.56 -26.35
C LEU A 558 2.75 -3.97 -26.96
N ASP A 559 3.48 -4.92 -26.36
CA ASP A 559 3.55 -6.32 -26.81
C ASP A 559 2.18 -7.00 -26.90
N GLY A 560 1.31 -6.71 -25.94
CA GLY A 560 -0.05 -7.24 -25.88
C GLY A 560 -0.86 -6.93 -27.14
N GLY A 561 -0.62 -5.77 -27.77
CA GLY A 561 -1.23 -5.44 -29.05
C GLY A 561 -0.77 -6.37 -30.19
N HIS A 562 0.52 -6.71 -30.22
CA HIS A 562 1.09 -7.66 -31.18
C HIS A 562 0.61 -9.09 -30.93
N ILE A 563 0.55 -9.50 -29.66
CA ILE A 563 0.06 -10.82 -29.23
C ILE A 563 -1.43 -10.96 -29.56
N LEU A 564 -2.26 -9.97 -29.22
CA LEU A 564 -3.70 -10.00 -29.54
C LEU A 564 -3.91 -10.07 -31.05
N ARG A 565 -3.18 -9.26 -31.82
CA ARG A 565 -3.29 -9.25 -33.28
C ARG A 565 -2.96 -10.61 -33.88
N THR A 566 -1.80 -11.17 -33.54
CA THR A 566 -1.35 -12.45 -34.10
C THR A 566 -2.23 -13.62 -33.64
N SER A 567 -2.71 -13.59 -32.40
CA SER A 567 -3.67 -14.58 -31.88
C SER A 567 -5.02 -14.49 -32.60
N THR A 568 -5.52 -13.27 -32.84
CA THR A 568 -6.75 -13.03 -33.61
C THR A 568 -6.58 -13.50 -35.05
N GLU A 569 -5.45 -13.19 -35.70
CA GLU A 569 -5.12 -13.67 -37.05
C GLU A 569 -5.13 -15.21 -37.11
N ALA A 570 -4.52 -15.87 -36.12
CA ALA A 570 -4.47 -17.33 -36.04
C ALA A 570 -5.86 -17.96 -35.91
N VAL A 571 -6.74 -17.39 -35.07
CA VAL A 571 -8.13 -17.85 -34.90
C VAL A 571 -8.93 -17.60 -36.17
N VAL A 572 -8.88 -16.38 -36.69
CA VAL A 572 -9.68 -15.96 -37.84
C VAL A 572 -9.26 -16.70 -39.12
N SER A 573 -7.97 -17.03 -39.28
CA SER A 573 -7.48 -17.84 -40.41
C SER A 573 -7.96 -19.29 -40.42
N ARG A 574 -8.46 -19.80 -39.29
CA ARG A 574 -9.02 -21.16 -39.17
C ARG A 574 -10.53 -21.19 -39.40
N LEU A 575 -11.18 -20.03 -39.47
CA LEU A 575 -12.61 -19.93 -39.74
C LEU A 575 -12.86 -20.05 -41.25
N PRO A 576 -13.96 -20.69 -41.68
CA PRO A 576 -14.34 -20.82 -43.08
C PRO A 576 -14.97 -19.52 -43.62
N ILE A 577 -14.28 -18.40 -43.42
CA ILE A 577 -14.68 -17.05 -43.84
C ILE A 577 -13.51 -16.38 -44.56
N ASP A 578 -13.80 -15.48 -45.50
CA ASP A 578 -12.79 -14.65 -46.16
C ASP A 578 -12.24 -13.61 -45.17
N ALA A 579 -11.38 -14.07 -44.29
CA ALA A 579 -10.67 -13.33 -43.27
C ALA A 579 -9.86 -12.18 -43.89
N THR A 580 -10.43 -10.97 -43.91
CA THR A 580 -9.71 -9.78 -44.36
C THR A 580 -8.86 -9.19 -43.25
N ARG A 581 -7.72 -8.56 -43.61
CA ARG A 581 -6.90 -7.76 -42.67
C ARG A 581 -7.72 -6.72 -41.90
N GLY A 582 -8.85 -6.27 -42.47
CA GLY A 582 -9.80 -5.37 -41.83
C GLY A 582 -10.49 -5.96 -40.59
N MET A 583 -10.82 -7.26 -40.60
CA MET A 583 -11.49 -7.92 -39.47
C MET A 583 -10.57 -8.00 -38.24
N VAL A 584 -9.31 -8.40 -38.44
CA VAL A 584 -8.31 -8.46 -37.38
C VAL A 584 -8.12 -7.09 -36.77
N ARG A 585 -7.94 -6.06 -37.62
CA ARG A 585 -7.78 -4.67 -37.17
C ARG A 585 -9.01 -4.19 -36.39
N MET A 586 -10.21 -4.56 -36.81
CA MET A 586 -11.44 -4.21 -36.12
C MET A 586 -11.45 -4.81 -34.71
N VAL A 587 -11.21 -6.12 -34.57
CA VAL A 587 -11.18 -6.79 -33.26
C VAL A 587 -10.13 -6.16 -32.35
N THR A 588 -8.89 -6.01 -32.81
CA THR A 588 -7.81 -5.43 -31.99
C THR A 588 -8.11 -4.00 -31.57
N THR A 589 -8.69 -3.18 -32.46
CA THR A 589 -9.05 -1.79 -32.16
C THR A 589 -10.22 -1.71 -31.19
N THR A 590 -11.26 -2.54 -31.37
CA THR A 590 -12.43 -2.55 -30.48
C THR A 590 -12.04 -2.98 -29.08
N VAL A 591 -11.22 -4.03 -28.93
CA VAL A 591 -10.75 -4.48 -27.61
C VAL A 591 -9.91 -3.40 -26.94
N GLY A 592 -8.95 -2.79 -27.66
CA GLY A 592 -8.12 -1.71 -27.12
C GLY A 592 -8.94 -0.48 -26.71
N LEU A 593 -9.92 -0.06 -27.52
CA LEU A 593 -10.82 1.06 -27.19
C LEU A 593 -11.74 0.73 -26.01
N ALA A 594 -12.26 -0.50 -25.93
CA ALA A 594 -13.10 -0.93 -24.80
C ALA A 594 -12.30 -0.91 -23.50
N MET A 595 -11.06 -1.41 -23.49
CA MET A 595 -10.18 -1.34 -22.33
C MET A 595 -9.88 0.09 -21.90
N LEU A 596 -9.56 0.97 -22.86
CA LEU A 596 -9.33 2.38 -22.57
C LEU A 596 -10.58 3.05 -22.00
N ALA A 597 -11.75 2.78 -22.56
CA ALA A 597 -13.02 3.32 -22.07
C ALA A 597 -13.33 2.81 -20.65
N SER A 598 -13.15 1.52 -20.38
CA SER A 598 -13.31 0.95 -19.04
C SER A 598 -12.35 1.60 -18.03
N PHE A 599 -11.08 1.76 -18.39
CA PHE A 599 -10.11 2.43 -17.51
C PHE A 599 -10.49 3.89 -17.22
N LEU A 600 -10.89 4.66 -18.24
CA LEU A 600 -11.30 6.06 -18.05
C LEU A 600 -12.60 6.18 -17.24
N LEU A 601 -13.56 5.27 -17.44
CA LEU A 601 -14.79 5.21 -16.64
C LEU A 601 -14.50 4.82 -15.19
N MET A 602 -13.59 3.88 -14.95
CA MET A 602 -13.16 3.52 -13.60
C MET A 602 -12.53 4.71 -12.88
N LEU A 603 -11.70 5.50 -13.57
CA LEU A 603 -10.96 6.61 -12.98
C LEU A 603 -11.81 7.89 -12.79
N PHE A 604 -12.62 8.24 -13.79
CA PHE A 604 -13.34 9.52 -13.84
C PHE A 604 -14.86 9.37 -13.73
N GLY A 605 -15.40 8.16 -13.83
CA GLY A 605 -16.84 7.89 -13.72
C GLY A 605 -17.46 8.45 -12.44
N PRO A 606 -16.88 8.20 -11.25
CA PRO A 606 -17.40 8.75 -10.00
C PRO A 606 -17.45 10.28 -9.98
N GLN A 607 -16.45 10.95 -10.57
CA GLN A 607 -16.38 12.43 -10.63
C GLN A 607 -17.37 13.06 -11.61
N LEU A 608 -17.88 12.28 -12.58
CA LEU A 608 -18.86 12.75 -13.55
C LEU A 608 -20.31 12.55 -13.08
N LEU A 609 -20.51 11.69 -12.08
CA LEU A 609 -21.82 11.34 -11.52
C LEU A 609 -22.14 12.09 -10.21
N ASN A 610 -21.11 12.58 -9.52
CA ASN A 610 -21.20 13.53 -8.40
C ASN A 610 -21.12 14.97 -8.92
#